data_AF-A0AAU8C7S8-F1
#
_entry.id   AF-A0AAU8C7S8-F1
#
_cell.length_a   1.000
_cell.length_b   1.000
_cell.length_c   1.000
_cell.angle_alpha   90.00
_cell.angle_beta   90.00
_cell.angle_gamma   90.00
#
_symmetry.space_group_name_H-M   'P 1'
#
loop_
_entity.id
_entity.type
_entity.pdbx_description
1 polymer ?
#
loop_
_entity_poly.entity_id
_entity_poly.type
_entity_poly.pdbx_seq_one_letter_code
_entity_poly.pdbx_strand_id
1 'polypeptide(L)'
;MRSDLMGHIWGGRLEFCADPCNTPLGRILSSLLASPITRFTVAVEDIDLTPFAIYAGEEIISGASLADVLDQEFGLDLEDDAIVLIEPCAQPTLTPTCPVQLGHHIGHIIVSLAQSERDGTAPDGLLSADNIAHSFHREMLRTVTPGQHIH
;
A
#
# COMPACT_ATOMS: atom_id res chain seq x y z
N MET A 1 2.49 6.37 -10.61
CA MET A 1 1.78 5.20 -10.04
C MET A 1 0.26 5.31 -10.15
N ARG A 2 -0.42 6.25 -9.47
CA ARG A 2 -1.90 6.37 -9.56
C ARG A 2 -2.43 6.68 -10.96
N SER A 3 -1.78 7.59 -11.69
CA SER A 3 -2.15 7.92 -13.09
C SER A 3 -1.91 6.75 -14.06
N ASP A 4 -0.92 5.90 -13.76
CA ASP A 4 -0.57 4.75 -14.60
C ASP A 4 -1.58 3.62 -14.40
N LEU A 5 -2.06 3.42 -13.16
CA LEU A 5 -3.11 2.45 -12.83
C LEU A 5 -4.40 2.69 -13.61
N MET A 6 -4.87 3.94 -13.68
CA MET A 6 -6.06 4.27 -14.48
C MET A 6 -5.86 4.00 -15.96
N GLY A 7 -4.65 4.25 -16.48
CA GLY A 7 -4.28 3.88 -17.84
C GLY A 7 -4.40 2.38 -18.11
N HIS A 8 -4.09 1.54 -17.12
CA HIS A 8 -4.26 0.10 -17.23
C HIS A 8 -5.72 -0.35 -17.10
N ILE A 9 -6.48 0.23 -16.17
CA ILE A 9 -7.90 -0.07 -15.96
C ILE A 9 -8.71 0.26 -17.23
N TRP A 10 -8.71 1.53 -17.65
CA TRP A 10 -9.48 1.96 -18.82
C TRP A 10 -8.89 1.50 -20.16
N GLY A 11 -7.60 1.18 -20.18
CA GLY A 11 -6.97 0.55 -21.34
C GLY A 11 -7.38 -0.91 -21.53
N GLY A 12 -8.18 -1.50 -20.62
CA GLY A 12 -8.55 -2.91 -20.66
C GLY A 12 -7.34 -3.85 -20.51
N ARG A 13 -6.27 -3.37 -19.85
CA ARG A 13 -5.01 -4.10 -19.67
C ARG A 13 -4.93 -4.84 -18.35
N LEU A 14 -5.87 -4.56 -17.44
CA LEU A 14 -6.02 -5.26 -16.16
C LEU A 14 -6.86 -6.53 -16.34
N GLU A 15 -6.35 -7.65 -15.86
CA GLU A 15 -7.05 -8.92 -15.82
C GLU A 15 -7.25 -9.35 -14.36
N PHE A 16 -8.50 -9.60 -13.98
CA PHE A 16 -8.84 -10.08 -12.63
C PHE A 16 -8.38 -11.54 -12.45
N CYS A 17 -7.70 -11.79 -11.34
CA CYS A 17 -7.22 -13.12 -10.97
C CYS A 17 -8.06 -13.67 -9.80
N ALA A 18 -8.92 -14.66 -10.09
CA ALA A 18 -9.79 -15.27 -9.08
C ALA A 18 -9.05 -16.04 -7.97
N ASP A 19 -7.81 -16.49 -8.20
CA ASP A 19 -6.97 -17.13 -7.19
C ASP A 19 -5.75 -16.26 -6.88
N PRO A 20 -5.73 -15.54 -5.74
CA PRO A 20 -4.59 -14.72 -5.34
C PRO A 20 -3.37 -15.57 -4.93
N CYS A 21 -3.54 -16.87 -4.68
CA CYS A 21 -2.48 -17.79 -4.28
C CYS A 21 -1.76 -18.46 -5.46
N ASN A 22 -2.06 -18.06 -6.70
CA ASN A 22 -1.40 -18.65 -7.87
C ASN A 22 0.04 -18.14 -8.10
N THR A 23 0.50 -17.10 -7.39
CA THR A 23 1.90 -16.64 -7.40
C THR A 23 2.57 -16.76 -6.03
N PRO A 24 3.91 -16.91 -5.97
CA PRO A 24 4.65 -16.90 -4.71
C PRO A 24 4.44 -15.62 -3.91
N LEU A 25 4.39 -14.45 -4.57
CA LEU A 25 4.14 -13.18 -3.91
C LEU A 25 2.74 -13.13 -3.30
N GLY A 26 1.71 -13.43 -4.09
CA GLY A 26 0.32 -13.44 -3.63
C GLY A 26 0.08 -14.40 -2.47
N ARG A 27 0.69 -15.61 -2.50
CA ARG A 27 0.64 -16.58 -1.39
C ARG A 27 1.26 -16.03 -0.10
N ILE A 28 2.45 -15.43 -0.22
CA ILE A 28 3.17 -14.92 0.95
C ILE A 28 2.40 -13.74 1.55
N LEU A 29 1.98 -12.78 0.73
CA LEU A 29 1.22 -11.62 1.21
C LEU A 29 -0.10 -12.05 1.84
N SER A 30 -0.84 -12.98 1.24
CA SER A 30 -2.09 -13.52 1.81
C SER A 30 -1.87 -14.24 3.14
N SER A 31 -0.65 -14.70 3.43
CA SER A 31 -0.30 -15.33 4.71
C SER A 31 0.19 -14.33 5.76
N LEU A 32 0.70 -13.16 5.33
CA LEU A 32 1.29 -12.14 6.21
C LEU A 32 0.29 -11.05 6.60
N LEU A 33 -0.63 -10.71 5.70
CA LEU A 33 -1.55 -9.59 5.86
C LEU A 33 -2.91 -10.09 6.36
N ALA A 34 -3.52 -9.33 7.24
CA ALA A 34 -4.84 -9.65 7.79
C ALA A 34 -5.98 -9.29 6.83
N SER A 35 -5.78 -8.23 6.04
CA SER A 35 -6.76 -7.76 5.06
C SER A 35 -6.91 -8.70 3.86
N PRO A 36 -8.13 -8.82 3.29
CA PRO A 36 -8.35 -9.63 2.10
C PRO A 36 -7.58 -9.09 0.90
N ILE A 37 -7.06 -9.97 0.05
CA ILE A 37 -6.28 -9.59 -1.14
C ILE A 37 -7.05 -9.94 -2.42
N THR A 38 -7.36 -8.90 -3.20
CA THR A 38 -7.90 -9.00 -4.57
C THR A 38 -6.75 -8.80 -5.55
N ARG A 39 -6.55 -9.75 -6.46
CA ARG A 39 -5.38 -9.76 -7.35
C ARG A 39 -5.75 -9.41 -8.79
N PHE A 40 -4.92 -8.60 -9.42
CA PHE A 40 -4.96 -8.32 -10.85
C PHE A 40 -3.60 -8.53 -11.50
N THR A 41 -3.63 -8.87 -12.78
CA THR A 41 -2.45 -8.90 -13.63
C THR A 41 -2.52 -7.88 -14.76
N VAL A 42 -1.37 -7.35 -15.17
CA VAL A 42 -1.25 -6.49 -16.35
C VAL A 42 -0.57 -7.26 -17.47
N ALA A 43 -1.10 -7.18 -18.69
CA ALA A 43 -0.52 -7.83 -19.86
C ALA A 43 0.96 -7.44 -20.09
N VAL A 44 1.77 -8.42 -20.50
CA VAL A 44 3.26 -8.46 -20.51
C VAL A 44 3.93 -7.36 -21.36
N GLU A 45 3.18 -6.62 -22.17
CA GLU A 45 3.74 -5.52 -22.97
C GLU A 45 4.31 -4.37 -22.12
N ASP A 46 4.02 -4.36 -20.81
CA ASP A 46 4.65 -3.48 -19.82
C ASP A 46 5.82 -4.17 -19.10
N ILE A 47 7.00 -4.11 -19.72
CA ILE A 47 8.22 -4.77 -19.21
C ILE A 47 8.74 -4.13 -17.90
N ASP A 48 8.33 -2.89 -17.61
CA ASP A 48 8.82 -2.12 -16.46
C ASP A 48 7.88 -2.15 -15.24
N LEU A 49 6.74 -2.83 -15.32
CA LEU A 49 5.80 -2.89 -14.21
C LEU A 49 6.32 -3.78 -13.07
N THR A 50 6.67 -3.15 -11.96
CA THR A 50 6.96 -3.85 -10.69
C THR A 50 5.67 -4.14 -9.92
N PRO A 51 5.53 -5.30 -9.27
CA PRO A 51 4.42 -5.56 -8.36
C PRO A 51 4.21 -4.47 -7.32
N PHE A 52 2.96 -4.09 -7.09
CA PHE A 52 2.59 -3.14 -6.04
C PHE A 52 1.20 -3.47 -5.47
N ALA A 53 0.90 -2.91 -4.30
CA ALA A 53 -0.40 -3.05 -3.67
C ALA A 53 -0.92 -1.68 -3.18
N ILE A 54 -2.24 -1.57 -3.09
CA ILE A 54 -2.97 -0.36 -2.70
C ILE A 54 -4.25 -0.77 -1.98
N TYR A 55 -4.73 0.00 -1.01
CA TYR A 55 -6.04 -0.26 -0.40
C TYR A 55 -7.17 0.12 -1.35
N ALA A 56 -8.25 -0.66 -1.36
CA ALA A 56 -9.40 -0.40 -2.22
C ALA A 56 -10.07 0.95 -1.87
N GLY A 57 -10.06 1.36 -0.61
CA GLY A 57 -10.57 2.66 -0.18
C GLY A 57 -9.71 3.86 -0.60
N GLU A 58 -8.51 3.68 -1.17
CA GLU A 58 -7.70 4.81 -1.59
C GLU A 58 -8.32 5.58 -2.76
N GLU A 59 -8.41 6.89 -2.62
CA GLU A 59 -8.83 7.80 -3.70
C GLU A 59 -7.78 7.77 -4.84
N ILE A 60 -8.20 7.27 -6.00
CA ILE A 60 -7.35 7.14 -7.19
C ILE A 60 -7.68 8.18 -8.27
N ILE A 61 -8.90 8.71 -8.25
CA ILE A 61 -9.36 9.84 -9.04
C ILE A 61 -10.21 10.74 -8.15
N SER A 62 -10.34 12.02 -8.49
CA SER A 62 -11.04 12.97 -7.63
C SER A 62 -12.49 12.53 -7.38
N GLY A 63 -12.80 12.26 -6.11
CA GLY A 63 -14.11 11.86 -5.63
C GLY A 63 -14.45 10.38 -5.82
N ALA A 64 -13.51 9.52 -6.23
CA ALA A 64 -13.75 8.07 -6.30
C ALA A 64 -12.55 7.25 -5.82
N SER A 65 -12.86 6.27 -4.97
CA SER A 65 -11.93 5.27 -4.47
C SER A 65 -11.60 4.22 -5.54
N LEU A 66 -10.60 3.39 -5.27
CA LEU A 66 -10.33 2.24 -6.12
C LEU A 66 -11.47 1.22 -6.08
N ALA A 67 -12.12 1.05 -4.93
CA ALA A 67 -13.31 0.20 -4.79
C ALA A 67 -14.43 0.65 -5.74
N ASP A 68 -14.74 1.96 -5.77
CA ASP A 68 -15.77 2.51 -6.66
C ASP A 68 -15.46 2.23 -8.14
N VAL A 69 -14.19 2.41 -8.54
CA VAL A 69 -13.76 2.17 -9.92
C VAL A 69 -13.81 0.67 -10.25
N LEU A 70 -13.44 -0.21 -9.32
CA LEU A 70 -13.46 -1.65 -9.57
C LEU A 70 -14.88 -2.23 -9.58
N ASP A 71 -15.82 -1.69 -8.80
CA ASP A 71 -17.23 -2.03 -8.92
C ASP A 71 -17.76 -1.65 -10.30
N GLN A 72 -17.47 -0.43 -10.76
CA GLN A 72 -17.94 0.04 -12.06
C GLN A 72 -17.34 -0.73 -13.25
N GLU A 73 -16.03 -1.00 -13.23
CA GLU A 73 -15.32 -1.57 -14.39
C GLU A 73 -15.30 -3.11 -14.37
N PHE A 74 -15.35 -3.73 -13.19
CA PHE A 74 -15.23 -5.19 -13.02
C PHE A 74 -16.42 -5.83 -12.29
N GLY A 75 -17.35 -5.05 -11.72
CA GLY A 75 -18.44 -5.57 -10.89
C GLY A 75 -17.96 -6.17 -9.57
N LEU A 76 -16.83 -5.67 -9.06
CA LEU A 76 -16.21 -6.15 -7.83
C LEU A 76 -16.50 -5.21 -6.67
N ASP A 77 -17.39 -5.64 -5.78
CA ASP A 77 -17.68 -4.97 -4.52
C ASP A 77 -16.60 -5.34 -3.49
N LEU A 78 -15.74 -4.36 -3.14
CA LEU A 78 -14.60 -4.54 -2.25
C LEU A 78 -14.75 -3.63 -1.02
N GLU A 79 -14.42 -4.16 0.16
CA GLU A 79 -14.32 -3.37 1.39
C GLU A 79 -13.14 -2.38 1.31
N ASP A 80 -13.24 -1.22 1.97
CA ASP A 80 -12.22 -0.16 1.90
C ASP A 80 -10.83 -0.62 2.35
N ASP A 81 -10.76 -1.54 3.32
CA ASP A 81 -9.52 -2.10 3.87
C ASP A 81 -9.00 -3.30 3.06
N ALA A 82 -9.73 -3.74 2.03
CA ALA A 82 -9.25 -4.76 1.11
C ALA A 82 -8.02 -4.26 0.35
N ILE A 83 -7.07 -5.16 0.10
CA ILE A 83 -5.83 -4.87 -0.59
C ILE A 83 -5.98 -5.31 -2.04
N VAL A 84 -5.72 -4.39 -2.96
CA VAL A 84 -5.62 -4.68 -4.40
C VAL A 84 -4.14 -4.87 -4.75
N LEU A 85 -3.76 -6.10 -5.10
CA LEU A 85 -2.43 -6.48 -5.54
C LEU A 85 -2.38 -6.49 -7.07
N ILE A 86 -1.45 -5.73 -7.65
CA ILE A 86 -1.26 -5.64 -9.10
C ILE A 86 0.12 -6.18 -9.46
N GLU A 87 0.15 -7.16 -10.36
CA GLU A 87 1.37 -7.82 -10.80
C GLU A 87 1.49 -7.81 -12.33
N PRO A 88 2.70 -7.85 -12.90
CA PRO A 88 2.86 -8.21 -14.29
C PRO A 88 2.35 -9.64 -14.50
N CYS A 89 1.67 -9.88 -15.63
CA CYS A 89 1.27 -11.22 -16.02
C CYS A 89 2.53 -12.08 -16.15
N ALA A 90 2.65 -13.12 -15.33
CA ALA A 90 3.77 -14.03 -15.42
C ALA A 90 3.60 -14.84 -16.71
N GLN A 91 4.52 -14.67 -17.69
CA GLN A 91 4.62 -15.65 -18.76
C GLN A 91 4.89 -17.01 -18.13
N PRO A 92 4.25 -18.10 -18.61
CA PRO A 92 4.43 -19.46 -18.08
C PRO A 92 5.83 -20.05 -18.34
N THR A 93 6.84 -19.20 -18.54
CA THR A 93 8.25 -19.61 -18.60
C THR A 93 8.76 -19.87 -17.19
N LEU A 94 8.93 -21.17 -16.94
CA LEU A 94 9.70 -21.96 -15.95
C LEU A 94 10.86 -21.34 -15.16
N THR A 95 11.14 -20.05 -15.23
CA THR A 95 12.18 -19.40 -14.43
C THR A 95 11.76 -19.32 -12.97
N PRO A 96 12.51 -19.95 -12.05
CA PRO A 96 12.22 -19.85 -10.63
C PRO A 96 12.34 -18.40 -10.17
N THR A 97 11.40 -17.95 -9.35
CA THR A 97 11.41 -16.60 -8.77
C THR A 97 12.72 -16.35 -8.03
N CYS A 98 13.43 -15.28 -8.38
CA CYS A 98 14.65 -14.87 -7.67
C CYS A 98 14.29 -14.51 -6.21
N PRO A 99 14.82 -15.23 -5.19
CA PRO A 99 14.43 -15.00 -3.79
C PRO A 99 14.72 -13.58 -3.29
N VAL A 100 15.80 -12.98 -3.76
CA VAL A 100 16.19 -11.60 -3.40
C VAL A 100 15.17 -10.60 -3.94
N GLN A 101 14.76 -10.77 -5.20
CA GLN A 101 13.75 -9.90 -5.82
C GLN A 101 12.38 -10.08 -5.18
N LEU A 102 11.99 -11.32 -4.86
CA LEU A 102 10.75 -11.60 -4.14
C LEU A 102 10.74 -10.94 -2.75
N GLY A 103 11.82 -11.09 -1.99
CA GLY A 103 11.98 -10.44 -0.68
C GLY A 103 11.90 -8.92 -0.77
N HIS A 104 12.50 -8.33 -1.81
CA HIS A 104 12.41 -6.90 -2.08
C HIS A 104 10.96 -6.46 -2.33
N HIS A 105 10.21 -7.16 -3.20
CA HIS A 105 8.80 -6.83 -3.46
C HIS A 105 7.94 -6.95 -2.21
N ILE A 106 8.10 -8.02 -1.41
CA ILE A 106 7.36 -8.20 -0.16
C ILE A 106 7.62 -7.04 0.79
N GLY A 107 8.89 -6.73 1.06
CA GLY A 107 9.27 -5.67 1.99
C GLY A 107 8.76 -4.30 1.53
N HIS A 108 8.90 -4.01 0.24
CA HIS A 108 8.40 -2.77 -0.34
C HIS A 108 6.89 -2.63 -0.18
N ILE A 109 6.12 -3.65 -0.55
CA ILE A 109 4.65 -3.64 -0.46
C ILE A 109 4.18 -3.44 0.99
N ILE A 110 4.74 -4.19 1.95
CA ILE A 110 4.35 -4.09 3.37
C ILE A 110 4.58 -2.67 3.88
N VAL A 111 5.74 -2.07 3.56
CA VAL A 111 6.07 -0.71 4.00
C VAL A 111 5.17 0.32 3.32
N SER A 112 4.89 0.17 2.03
CA SER A 112 3.99 1.07 1.29
C SER A 112 2.58 1.07 1.85
N LEU A 113 2.00 -0.11 2.12
CA LEU A 113 0.66 -0.22 2.71
C LEU A 113 0.61 0.42 4.10
N ALA A 114 1.60 0.19 4.95
CA ALA A 114 1.66 0.80 6.28
C ALA A 114 1.78 2.34 6.24
N GLN A 115 2.40 2.90 5.20
CA GLN A 115 2.45 4.34 4.98
C GLN A 115 1.09 4.89 4.53
N SER A 116 0.40 4.20 3.62
CA SER A 116 -0.94 4.58 3.16
C SER A 116 -1.97 4.64 4.29
N GLU A 117 -1.98 3.65 5.21
CA GLU A 117 -2.91 3.68 6.36
C GLU A 117 -2.74 4.93 7.23
N ARG A 118 -1.49 5.39 7.37
CA ARG A 118 -1.16 6.58 8.16
C ARG A 118 -1.65 7.86 7.49
N ASP A 119 -1.63 7.92 6.17
CA ASP A 119 -2.06 9.10 5.41
C ASP A 119 -3.60 9.15 5.25
N GLY A 120 -4.28 7.99 5.23
CA GLY A 120 -5.75 7.88 5.15
C GLY A 120 -6.49 8.17 6.45
N THR A 121 -5.80 8.20 7.59
CA THR A 121 -6.37 8.59 8.89
C THR A 121 -6.07 10.06 9.21
N ALA A 122 -6.93 10.97 8.76
CA ALA A 122 -7.09 12.27 9.42
C ALA A 122 -8.52 12.35 10.00
N PRO A 123 -8.65 12.62 11.30
CA PRO A 123 -8.83 14.02 11.68
C PRO A 123 -8.04 14.48 12.92
N ASP A 124 -7.77 15.78 12.94
CA ASP A 124 -7.29 16.64 14.01
C ASP A 124 -5.88 16.41 14.62
N GLY A 125 -4.99 17.34 14.26
CA GLY A 125 -4.04 17.91 15.22
C GLY A 125 -2.59 17.47 15.10
N LEU A 126 -1.79 18.32 14.44
CA LEU A 126 -0.39 18.60 14.77
C LEU A 126 0.63 17.46 14.63
N LEU A 127 1.06 17.12 13.42
CA LEU A 127 2.45 16.65 13.21
C LEU A 127 3.03 17.17 11.89
N SER A 128 3.15 18.50 11.77
CA SER A 128 4.20 19.08 10.92
C SER A 128 5.56 18.80 11.56
N ALA A 129 6.58 18.51 10.76
CA ALA A 129 7.95 18.21 11.20
C ALA A 129 8.56 19.30 12.12
N ASP A 130 8.02 20.52 12.10
CA ASP A 130 8.40 21.62 13.01
C ASP A 130 8.01 21.37 14.49
N ASN A 131 7.00 20.52 14.75
CA ASN A 131 6.54 20.25 16.12
C ASN A 131 7.41 19.26 16.90
N ILE A 132 8.15 18.40 16.19
CA ILE A 132 9.03 17.39 16.81
C ILE A 132 10.22 18.10 17.47
N ALA A 133 10.80 19.11 16.82
CA ALA A 133 11.92 19.87 17.38
C ALA A 133 11.55 20.67 18.64
N HIS A 134 10.33 21.20 18.72
CA HIS A 134 9.87 21.96 19.89
C HIS A 134 9.45 21.09 21.08
N SER A 135 9.00 19.85 20.86
CA SER A 135 8.64 18.92 21.93
C SER A 135 9.86 18.49 22.75
N PHE A 136 10.95 18.13 22.06
CA PHE A 136 12.19 17.74 22.75
C PHE A 136 12.85 18.90 23.50
N HIS A 137 12.75 20.14 23.00
CA HIS A 137 13.31 21.30 23.69
C HIS A 137 12.54 21.65 24.97
N ARG A 138 11.21 21.48 24.99
CA ARG A 138 10.38 21.78 26.16
C ARG A 138 10.49 20.72 27.25
N GLU A 139 10.71 19.46 26.87
CA GLU A 139 10.82 18.35 27.82
C GLU A 139 12.20 18.30 28.51
N MET A 140 13.26 18.74 27.82
CA MET A 140 14.61 18.88 28.41
C MET A 140 14.75 20.05 29.41
N LEU A 141 13.86 21.05 29.35
CA LEU A 141 13.86 22.19 30.28
C LEU A 141 13.01 21.94 31.54
N ARG A 142 12.22 20.86 31.60
CA ARG A 142 11.40 20.51 32.77
C ARG A 142 12.08 19.56 33.76
N THR A 143 13.25 19.00 33.42
CA THR A 143 13.99 18.05 34.28
C THR A 143 15.07 18.71 35.14
N VAL A 144 15.20 20.05 35.12
CA VAL A 144 16.05 20.76 36.08
C VAL A 144 15.18 21.34 37.20
N THR A 145 14.97 20.55 38.24
CA THR A 145 14.46 21.04 39.54
C THR A 145 15.63 21.73 40.27
N PRO A 146 15.63 23.05 40.51
CA PRO A 146 16.57 23.66 41.45
C PRO A 146 16.16 23.22 42.86
N GLY A 147 17.13 22.67 43.60
CA GLY A 147 16.94 22.17 44.95
C GLY A 147 16.28 23.19 45.89
N GLN A 148 15.43 22.65 46.76
CA GLN A 148 14.84 23.32 47.91
C GLN A 148 15.94 23.94 48.79
N HIS A 149 15.88 25.26 49.00
CA HIS A 149 16.50 25.90 50.15
C HIS A 149 15.65 25.56 51.39
N ILE A 150 16.27 24.85 52.33
CA ILE A 150 15.76 24.62 53.69
C ILE A 150 16.02 25.89 54.49
N HIS A 151 15.07 26.25 55.36
CA HIS A 151 15.13 27.35 56.33
C HIS A 151 16.39 27.31 57.22
#